data_AF-A0A2N6B8E9-F1
#
_entry.id   AF-A0A2N6B8E9-F1
#
_cell.length_a   1.000
_cell.length_b   1.000
_cell.length_c   1.000
_cell.angle_alpha   90.00
_cell.angle_beta   90.00
_cell.angle_gamma   90.00
#
_symmetry.space_group_name_H-M   'P 1'
#
loop_
_entity.id
_entity.type
_entity.pdbx_description
1 polymer ?
#
loop_
_entity_poly.entity_id
_entity_poly.type
_entity_poly.pdbx_seq_one_letter_code
_entity_poly.pdbx_strand_id
1 'polypeptide(L)'
;MRRGLITGLVGWLLATILFRMIGAPVLSVGAYFYTFAVGGLAVAILALVLCRLLCQPGKVARFGAGLVIPGLLGDAAAVLAFGSVFPTVSLERADEFGALMLWGYAIILATIVLLGDKVVRQA
;
A
#
# COMPACT_ATOMS: atom_id res chain seq x y z
N MET A 1 -14.23 1.62 10.52
CA MET A 1 -12.91 1.37 11.14
C MET A 1 -12.50 -0.09 11.00
N ARG A 2 -13.23 -1.06 11.59
CA ARG A 2 -12.89 -2.50 11.49
C ARG A 2 -12.68 -3.01 10.05
N ARG A 3 -13.55 -2.62 9.11
CA ARG A 3 -13.42 -3.00 7.69
C ARG A 3 -12.12 -2.51 7.06
N GLY A 4 -11.80 -1.21 7.22
CA GLY A 4 -10.56 -0.63 6.71
C GLY A 4 -9.32 -1.33 7.27
N LEU A 5 -9.27 -1.57 8.59
CA LEU A 5 -8.16 -2.27 9.24
C LEU A 5 -7.96 -3.70 8.72
N ILE A 6 -9.05 -4.47 8.59
CA ILE A 6 -8.98 -5.83 8.05
C ILE A 6 -8.51 -5.79 6.59
N THR A 7 -9.07 -4.90 5.78
CA THR A 7 -8.67 -4.75 4.37
C THR A 7 -7.21 -4.33 4.23
N GLY A 8 -6.74 -3.40 5.07
CA GLY A 8 -5.34 -2.97 5.11
C GLY A 8 -4.39 -4.09 5.49
N LEU A 9 -4.73 -4.85 6.54
CA LEU A 9 -3.92 -6.01 6.97
C LEU A 9 -3.84 -7.09 5.90
N VAL A 10 -4.98 -7.47 5.31
CA VAL A 10 -5.02 -8.48 4.23
C VAL A 10 -4.28 -7.96 2.99
N GLY A 11 -4.51 -6.70 2.61
CA GLY A 11 -3.83 -6.07 1.48
C GLY A 11 -2.31 -6.06 1.66
N TRP A 12 -1.83 -5.67 2.84
CA TRP A 12 -0.42 -5.70 3.18
C TRP A 12 0.17 -7.11 3.14
N LEU A 13 -0.52 -8.11 3.69
CA LEU A 13 -0.03 -9.48 3.68
C LEU A 13 0.11 -10.00 2.24
N LEU A 14 -0.88 -9.76 1.39
CA LEU A 14 -0.84 -10.13 -0.02
C LEU A 14 0.27 -9.39 -0.77
N ALA A 15 0.42 -8.08 -0.54
CA ALA A 15 1.48 -7.28 -1.14
C ALA A 15 2.87 -7.77 -0.71
N THR A 16 3.05 -8.10 0.56
CA THR A 16 4.31 -8.64 1.11
C THR A 16 4.65 -9.99 0.48
N ILE A 17 3.67 -10.90 0.36
CA ILE A 17 3.87 -12.19 -0.30
C ILE A 17 4.26 -11.98 -1.77
N LEU A 18 3.54 -11.12 -2.48
CA LEU A 18 3.85 -10.82 -3.88
C LEU A 18 5.26 -10.23 -4.01
N PHE A 19 5.61 -9.26 -3.17
CA PHE A 19 6.92 -8.63 -3.18
C PHE A 19 8.04 -9.60 -2.80
N ARG A 20 7.78 -10.56 -1.91
CA ARG A 20 8.73 -11.65 -1.62
C ARG A 20 9.02 -12.51 -2.86
N MET A 21 8.05 -12.69 -3.75
CA MET A 21 8.20 -13.46 -4.97
C MET A 21 8.87 -12.67 -6.10
N ILE A 22 8.50 -11.39 -6.28
CA ILE A 22 8.89 -10.58 -7.45
C ILE A 22 9.61 -9.26 -7.10
N GLY A 23 10.04 -9.06 -5.86
CA GLY A 23 10.62 -7.79 -5.40
C GLY A 23 11.96 -7.45 -6.04
N ALA A 24 12.78 -8.46 -6.35
CA ALA A 24 14.10 -8.26 -6.96
C ALA A 24 14.05 -7.54 -8.32
N PRO A 25 13.22 -7.97 -9.30
CA PRO A 25 13.06 -7.22 -10.55
C PRO A 25 12.35 -5.87 -10.34
N VAL A 26 11.42 -5.78 -9.38
CA VAL A 26 10.68 -4.55 -9.08
C VAL A 26 11.60 -3.42 -8.59
N LEU A 27 12.61 -3.73 -7.77
CA LEU A 27 13.58 -2.75 -7.29
C LEU A 27 14.80 -2.56 -8.22
N SER A 28 14.80 -3.13 -9.42
CA SER A 28 15.90 -2.88 -10.35
C SER A 28 15.88 -1.43 -10.83
N VAL A 29 17.06 -0.80 -10.97
CA VAL A 29 17.20 0.64 -11.27
C VAL A 29 16.35 1.10 -12.47
N GLY A 30 16.27 0.28 -13.52
CA GLY A 30 15.45 0.57 -14.70
C GLY A 30 13.94 0.45 -14.44
N ALA A 31 13.50 -0.50 -13.60
CA ALA A 31 12.08 -0.72 -13.30
C ALA A 31 11.55 0.18 -12.18
N TYR A 32 12.41 0.65 -11.28
CA TYR A 32 12.03 1.35 -10.06
C TYR A 32 11.17 2.59 -10.32
N PHE A 33 11.57 3.45 -11.26
CA PHE A 33 10.79 4.63 -11.64
C PHE A 33 9.41 4.28 -12.22
N TYR A 34 9.34 3.21 -13.05
CA TYR A 34 8.07 2.73 -13.57
C TYR A 34 7.19 2.16 -12.46
N THR A 35 7.78 1.43 -11.50
CA THR A 35 7.07 0.94 -10.32
C THR A 35 6.50 2.10 -9.48
N PHE A 36 7.24 3.20 -9.32
CA PHE A 36 6.72 4.39 -8.65
C PHE A 36 5.50 4.97 -9.35
N ALA A 37 5.59 5.22 -10.65
CA ALA A 37 4.52 5.85 -11.41
C ALA A 37 3.30 4.93 -11.60
N VAL A 38 3.54 3.75 -12.19
CA VAL A 38 2.49 2.77 -12.51
C VAL A 38 1.93 2.16 -11.24
N GLY A 39 2.79 1.81 -10.28
CA GLY A 39 2.37 1.29 -8.98
C GLY A 39 1.59 2.33 -8.19
N GLY A 40 2.04 3.59 -8.18
CA GLY A 40 1.31 4.72 -7.58
C GLY A 40 -0.10 4.86 -8.15
N LEU A 41 -0.24 4.89 -9.48
CA LEU A 41 -1.55 4.95 -10.12
C LEU A 41 -2.41 3.72 -9.79
N ALA A 42 -1.83 2.52 -9.83
CA ALA A 42 -2.54 1.29 -9.52
C ALA A 42 -3.08 1.28 -8.08
N VAL A 43 -2.28 1.70 -7.09
CA VAL A 43 -2.74 1.75 -5.68
C VAL A 43 -3.77 2.87 -5.46
N ALA A 44 -3.69 3.99 -6.19
CA ALA A 44 -4.72 5.03 -6.17
C ALA A 44 -6.07 4.49 -6.65
N ILE A 45 -6.07 3.82 -7.82
CA ILE A 45 -7.28 3.22 -8.39
C ILE A 45 -7.84 2.16 -7.43
N LEU A 46 -6.99 1.27 -6.93
CA LEU A 46 -7.40 0.23 -5.99
C LEU A 46 -8.00 0.83 -4.71
N ALA A 47 -7.39 1.89 -4.16
CA ALA A 47 -7.89 2.58 -2.99
C ALA A 47 -9.30 3.15 -3.23
N LEU A 48 -9.56 3.77 -4.38
CA LEU A 48 -10.89 4.27 -4.74
C LEU A 48 -11.91 3.15 -4.92
N VAL A 49 -11.52 2.04 -5.55
CA VAL A 49 -12.38 0.86 -5.72
C VAL A 49 -12.76 0.28 -4.35
N LEU A 50 -11.77 0.06 -3.47
CA LEU A 50 -12.02 -0.44 -2.12
C LEU A 50 -12.87 0.53 -1.30
N CYS A 51 -12.63 1.85 -1.43
CA CYS A 51 -13.43 2.87 -0.79
C CYS A 51 -14.89 2.78 -1.26
N ARG A 52 -15.14 2.73 -2.57
CA ARG A 52 -16.48 2.60 -3.14
C ARG A 52 -17.22 1.35 -2.70
N LEU A 53 -16.52 0.22 -2.57
CA LEU A 53 -17.12 -1.09 -2.27
C LEU A 53 -17.33 -1.34 -0.77
N LEU A 54 -16.40 -0.89 0.08
CA LEU A 54 -16.33 -1.31 1.47
C LEU A 54 -16.51 -0.17 2.47
N CYS A 55 -16.27 1.08 2.07
CA CYS A 55 -16.37 2.23 2.95
C CYS A 55 -17.84 2.65 3.15
N GLN A 56 -18.15 3.10 4.36
CA GLN A 56 -19.45 3.70 4.69
C GLN A 56 -19.39 5.22 4.48
N PRO A 57 -20.50 5.87 4.09
CA PRO A 57 -20.60 7.33 4.04
C PRO A 57 -20.16 7.98 5.36
N GLY A 58 -19.45 9.10 5.28
CA GLY A 58 -18.95 9.85 6.44
C GLY A 58 -17.79 9.19 7.21
N LYS A 59 -17.22 8.09 6.71
CA LYS A 59 -16.09 7.37 7.35
C LYS A 59 -14.85 7.26 6.47
N VAL A 60 -14.76 8.03 5.40
CA VAL A 60 -13.72 7.95 4.36
C VAL A 60 -12.31 8.09 4.94
N ALA A 61 -12.02 9.16 5.68
CA ALA A 61 -10.70 9.37 6.28
C ALA A 61 -10.29 8.23 7.23
N ARG A 62 -11.23 7.77 8.07
CA ARG A 62 -11.01 6.64 8.99
C ARG A 62 -10.81 5.31 8.26
N PHE A 63 -11.45 5.14 7.10
CA PHE A 63 -11.25 3.96 6.26
C PHE A 63 -9.86 3.98 5.60
N GLY A 64 -9.44 5.13 5.05
CA GLY A 64 -8.10 5.31 4.49
C GLY A 64 -6.98 5.08 5.50
N ALA A 65 -7.11 5.65 6.71
CA ALA A 65 -6.18 5.36 7.79
C ALA A 65 -6.14 3.86 8.14
N GLY A 66 -7.31 3.19 8.13
CA GLY A 66 -7.40 1.75 8.34
C GLY A 66 -6.72 0.91 7.25
N LEU A 67 -6.72 1.37 6.00
CA LEU A 67 -6.03 0.69 4.90
C LEU A 67 -4.50 0.78 5.04
N VAL A 68 -4.00 1.91 5.52
CA VAL A 68 -2.56 2.22 5.54
C VAL A 68 -1.87 1.77 6.81
N ILE A 69 -2.45 2.01 7.99
CA ILE A 69 -1.76 1.79 9.28
C ILE A 69 -1.25 0.34 9.44
N PRO A 70 -2.04 -0.72 9.19
CA PRO A 70 -1.55 -2.08 9.35
C PRO A 70 -0.35 -2.37 8.44
N GLY A 71 -0.41 -1.90 7.19
CA GLY A 71 0.68 -2.08 6.24
C GLY A 71 1.91 -1.29 6.63
N LEU A 72 1.76 -0.04 7.05
CA LEU A 72 2.87 0.80 7.47
C LEU A 72 3.63 0.20 8.66
N LEU A 73 2.90 -0.34 9.65
CA LEU A 73 3.50 -1.05 10.78
C LEU A 73 4.18 -2.37 10.34
N GLY A 74 3.53 -3.11 9.46
CA GLY A 74 4.07 -4.34 8.90
C GLY A 74 5.34 -4.13 8.09
N ASP A 75 5.39 -3.09 7.27
CA ASP A 75 6.55 -2.74 6.46
C ASP A 75 7.69 -2.16 7.30
N ALA A 76 7.39 -1.41 8.37
CA ALA A 76 8.42 -1.02 9.32
C ALA A 76 9.11 -2.25 9.94
N ALA A 77 8.33 -3.26 10.33
CA ALA A 77 8.88 -4.54 10.80
C ALA A 77 9.60 -5.32 9.68
N ALA A 78 9.07 -5.30 8.46
CA ALA A 78 9.69 -5.95 7.32
C ALA A 78 11.03 -5.33 6.95
N VAL A 79 11.19 -4.01 7.04
CA VAL A 79 12.47 -3.32 6.85
C VAL A 79 13.48 -3.72 7.92
N LEU A 80 13.06 -3.82 9.20
CA LEU A 80 13.96 -4.29 10.27
C LEU A 80 14.42 -5.74 10.06
N ALA A 81 13.56 -6.57 9.46
CA ALA A 81 13.83 -7.98 9.17
C ALA A 81 14.03 -8.26 7.67
N PHE A 82 14.54 -7.28 6.91
CA PHE A 82 14.46 -7.27 5.44
C PHE A 82 15.00 -8.53 4.78
N GLY A 83 16.20 -8.98 5.15
CA GLY A 83 16.78 -10.21 4.58
C GLY A 83 15.98 -11.47 4.87
N SER A 84 15.27 -11.52 6.00
CA SER A 84 14.41 -12.66 6.35
C SER A 84 13.07 -12.61 5.62
N VAL A 85 12.49 -11.42 5.45
CA VAL A 85 11.18 -11.21 4.81
C VAL A 85 11.27 -11.20 3.29
N PHE A 86 12.36 -10.71 2.72
CA PHE A 86 12.61 -10.61 1.27
C PHE A 86 13.98 -11.20 0.90
N PRO A 87 14.19 -12.52 1.08
CA PRO A 87 15.51 -13.16 0.92
C PRO A 87 16.06 -13.13 -0.51
N THR A 88 15.22 -12.83 -1.50
CA THR A 88 15.60 -12.74 -2.92
C THR A 88 16.07 -11.33 -3.31
N VAL A 89 15.92 -10.35 -2.41
CA VAL A 89 16.25 -8.95 -2.65
C VAL A 89 17.54 -8.60 -1.90
N SER A 90 18.45 -7.87 -2.55
CA SER A 90 19.67 -7.39 -1.89
C SER A 90 19.33 -6.50 -0.70
N LEU A 91 20.04 -6.68 0.42
CA LEU A 91 19.88 -5.87 1.64
C LEU A 91 20.13 -4.38 1.40
N GLU A 92 20.97 -4.06 0.41
CA GLU A 92 21.27 -2.68 0.01
C GLU A 92 20.04 -1.94 -0.54
N ARG A 93 18.96 -2.65 -0.87
CA ARG A 93 17.73 -2.09 -1.44
C ARG A 93 16.60 -1.90 -0.43
N ALA A 94 16.90 -2.04 0.87
CA ALA A 94 15.90 -1.93 1.92
C ALA A 94 15.32 -0.51 2.03
N ASP A 95 16.14 0.51 1.77
CA ASP A 95 15.75 1.92 1.73
C ASP A 95 14.83 2.22 0.53
N GLU A 96 15.14 1.67 -0.64
CA GLU A 96 14.34 1.82 -1.86
C GLU A 96 12.97 1.14 -1.71
N PHE A 97 12.93 -0.02 -1.06
CA PHE A 97 11.67 -0.65 -0.63
C PHE A 97 10.88 0.26 0.32
N GLY A 98 11.53 0.77 1.38
CA GLY A 98 10.89 1.66 2.34
C GLY A 98 10.32 2.91 1.68
N ALA A 99 11.07 3.54 0.77
CA ALA A 99 10.62 4.69 0.00
C ALA A 99 9.43 4.35 -0.90
N LEU A 100 9.44 3.19 -1.58
CA LEU A 100 8.33 2.74 -2.41
C LEU A 100 7.06 2.48 -1.58
N MET A 101 7.19 1.88 -0.40
CA MET A 101 6.06 1.64 0.50
C MET A 101 5.48 2.95 1.02
N LEU A 102 6.33 3.88 1.49
CA LEU A 102 5.91 5.22 1.94
C LEU A 102 5.20 5.99 0.82
N TRP A 103 5.71 5.91 -0.41
CA TRP A 103 5.07 6.48 -1.59
C TRP A 103 3.67 5.90 -1.81
N GLY A 104 3.54 4.57 -1.81
CA GLY A 104 2.24 3.90 -1.96
C GLY A 104 1.24 4.34 -0.88
N TYR A 105 1.66 4.40 0.37
CA TYR A 105 0.82 4.86 1.49
C TYR A 105 0.39 6.32 1.35
N ALA A 106 1.31 7.21 0.96
CA ALA A 106 1.00 8.61 0.71
C ALA A 106 -0.05 8.75 -0.40
N ILE A 107 0.09 8.00 -1.50
CA ILE A 107 -0.88 8.01 -2.60
C ILE A 107 -2.25 7.50 -2.16
N ILE A 108 -2.31 6.39 -1.41
CA ILE A 108 -3.58 5.85 -0.89
C ILE A 108 -4.28 6.89 -0.01
N LEU A 109 -3.56 7.50 0.94
CA LEU A 109 -4.13 8.52 1.84
C LEU A 109 -4.58 9.75 1.07
N ALA A 110 -3.71 10.33 0.23
CA ALA A 110 -4.04 11.51 -0.55
C ALA A 110 -5.27 11.28 -1.44
N THR A 111 -5.30 10.13 -2.13
CA THR A 111 -6.41 9.76 -3.00
C THR A 111 -7.72 9.63 -2.23
N ILE A 112 -7.71 8.94 -1.10
CA ILE A 112 -8.92 8.74 -0.29
C ILE A 112 -9.40 10.06 0.32
N VAL A 113 -8.49 10.89 0.83
CA VAL A 113 -8.85 12.19 1.43
C VAL A 113 -9.42 13.15 0.39
N LEU A 114 -8.85 13.20 -0.81
CA LEU A 114 -9.25 14.16 -1.83
C LEU A 114 -10.48 13.71 -2.63
N LEU A 115 -10.64 12.40 -2.85
CA LEU A 115 -11.62 11.85 -3.80
C LEU A 115 -12.56 10.81 -3.20
N GLY A 116 -12.28 10.30 -2.00
CA GLY A 116 -13.01 9.18 -1.41
C GLY A 116 -14.50 9.48 -1.20
N ASP A 117 -14.85 10.67 -0.69
CA ASP A 117 -16.25 11.05 -0.47
C ASP A 117 -17.09 11.10 -1.77
N LYS A 118 -16.45 11.31 -2.93
CA LYS A 118 -17.14 11.33 -4.23
C LYS A 118 -17.49 9.94 -4.73
N VAL A 119 -16.76 8.90 -4.31
CA VAL A 119 -16.91 7.54 -4.83
C VAL A 119 -17.68 6.61 -3.92
N VAL A 120 -17.78 6.94 -2.62
CA VAL A 120 -18.60 6.21 -1.67
C VAL A 120 -20.07 6.32 -2.09
N ARG A 121 -20.75 5.18 -2.16
CA ARG A 121 -22.18 5.14 -2.50
C ARG A 121 -22.95 5.91 -1.43
N GLN A 122 -23.63 6.98 -1.82
CA GLN A 122 -24.64 7.62 -0.98
C GLN A 122 -25.79 6.62 -0.83
N ALA A 123 -26.15 6.32 0.41
CA ALA A 123 -27.26 5.44 0.74
C ALA A 123 -28.59 6.19 0.60
#